data_AF-A0AAD1ZMZ5-F1
#
_entry.id   AF-A0AAD1ZMZ5-F1
#
_cell.length_a   1.000
_cell.length_b   1.000
_cell.length_c   1.000
_cell.angle_alpha   90.00
_cell.angle_beta   90.00
_cell.angle_gamma   90.00
#
_symmetry.space_group_name_H-M   'P 1'
#
loop_
_entity.id
_entity.type
_entity.pdbx_description
1 polymer ?
#
loop_
_entity_poly.entity_id
_entity_poly.type
_entity_poly.pdbx_seq_one_letter_code
_entity_poly.pdbx_strand_id
1 'polypeptide(L)'
;MKTQQTKLKSTPRPLFSCAFFRHCTQTALSPTTSTPPPLPLSNSEVPPPPLLGPPLPQKQQSHPESSSSSSSNTSQSFTQWRFPLPISPVSHHLQSQPKLEPDTVPSKCSTANKINGAAQNSAQPPSPPPPPPLSNAKLEELFHVAEVHFSTGSNSDRVKAIYTLERSLVPNPRAAAEGSDTVTCPAALMTGIVACLKERVAPKPASKVLLALCLAEVNRSVAVNAGAVGAVVEALADSENAVAERALASLELLCTVEEGAVEVRTHALAVPMMVQVMGKMEGRAKEYAISVLAVIYGGADHGNGLAPAEEVARAVMLALHGDCSARGRRKGAQLLKTLQSNGRVDLTEGGR
;
A
#
# COMPACT_ATOMS: atom_id res chain seq x y z
N MET A 1 26.48 -69.69 -7.96
CA MET A 1 27.55 -68.89 -8.61
C MET A 1 27.87 -67.71 -7.72
N LYS A 2 29.12 -67.66 -7.21
CA LYS A 2 29.68 -66.57 -6.40
C LYS A 2 30.34 -65.56 -7.33
N THR A 3 30.07 -64.26 -7.14
CA THR A 3 30.92 -63.12 -7.56
C THR A 3 30.47 -61.93 -6.71
N GLN A 4 31.14 -61.67 -5.59
CA GLN A 4 32.35 -60.83 -5.38
C GLN A 4 32.01 -59.40 -4.93
N GLN A 5 32.44 -59.11 -3.71
CA GLN A 5 32.49 -57.79 -3.08
C GLN A 5 33.64 -56.98 -3.66
N THR A 6 33.44 -55.66 -3.76
CA THR A 6 34.54 -54.67 -3.75
C THR A 6 34.22 -53.59 -2.74
N LYS A 7 35.02 -53.54 -1.66
CA LYS A 7 35.11 -52.42 -0.72
C LYS A 7 35.78 -51.24 -1.41
N LEU A 8 35.20 -50.04 -1.30
CA LEU A 8 35.94 -48.78 -1.42
C LEU A 8 35.52 -47.79 -0.34
N LYS A 9 36.47 -46.90 -0.04
CA LYS A 9 36.86 -46.32 1.23
C LYS A 9 36.10 -45.01 1.53
N SER A 10 35.78 -44.76 2.80
CA SER A 10 35.30 -43.47 3.29
C SER A 10 36.45 -42.46 3.43
N THR A 11 36.19 -41.20 3.09
CA THR A 11 36.83 -39.98 3.65
C THR A 11 36.06 -38.71 3.18
N PRO A 12 36.17 -37.56 3.89
CA PRO A 12 35.02 -36.73 4.23
C PRO A 12 34.79 -35.47 3.36
N ARG A 13 33.62 -34.86 3.59
CA ARG A 13 33.09 -33.62 2.98
C ARG A 13 33.93 -32.38 3.35
N PRO A 14 34.12 -31.42 2.44
CA PRO A 14 34.64 -30.10 2.81
C PRO A 14 33.51 -29.20 3.35
N LEU A 15 33.70 -28.69 4.57
CA LEU A 15 32.94 -27.60 5.17
C LEU A 15 33.53 -26.28 4.65
N PHE A 16 32.70 -25.42 4.06
CA PHE A 16 33.05 -24.03 3.78
C PHE A 16 32.91 -23.23 5.08
N SER A 17 34.05 -22.83 5.65
CA SER A 17 34.16 -21.95 6.81
C SER A 17 34.54 -20.55 6.32
N CYS A 18 33.68 -19.56 6.57
CA CYS A 18 33.96 -18.14 6.42
C CYS A 18 34.87 -17.68 7.57
N ALA A 19 36.06 -17.21 7.24
CA ALA A 19 36.90 -16.42 8.14
C ALA A 19 37.63 -15.32 7.35
N PHE A 20 37.14 -14.09 7.44
CA PHE A 20 37.89 -12.89 7.08
C PHE A 20 37.53 -11.75 8.04
N PHE A 21 38.14 -11.77 9.23
CA PHE A 21 38.38 -10.54 10.01
C PHE A 21 39.67 -10.71 10.82
N ARG A 22 40.69 -9.93 10.45
CA ARG A 22 41.81 -9.54 11.32
C ARG A 22 42.29 -8.16 10.85
N HIS A 23 42.21 -7.18 11.74
CA HIS A 23 43.32 -6.37 12.27
C HIS A 23 42.76 -5.18 13.04
N CYS A 24 42.98 -5.17 14.36
CA CYS A 24 43.46 -3.99 15.10
C CYS A 24 43.76 -4.42 16.54
N THR A 25 45.04 -4.68 16.76
CA THR A 25 45.72 -4.81 18.05
C THR A 25 45.87 -3.42 18.67
N GLN A 26 45.42 -3.20 19.90
CA GLN A 26 46.12 -2.34 20.87
C GLN A 26 45.91 -2.86 22.30
N THR A 27 46.92 -2.60 23.12
CA THR A 27 47.33 -3.36 24.29
C THR A 27 46.73 -2.82 25.59
N ALA A 28 46.69 -3.71 26.58
CA ALA A 28 46.20 -3.56 27.95
C ALA A 28 46.79 -2.41 28.76
N LEU A 29 46.00 -1.91 29.71
CA LEU A 29 46.39 -1.75 31.12
C LEU A 29 45.16 -1.96 32.02
N SER A 30 45.23 -2.93 32.93
CA SER A 30 44.35 -3.03 34.11
C SER A 30 44.96 -2.24 35.27
N PRO A 31 44.15 -1.85 36.27
CA PRO A 31 44.42 -2.42 37.58
C PRO A 31 43.16 -2.79 38.40
N THR A 32 43.46 -3.51 39.47
CA THR A 32 42.72 -4.26 40.48
C THR A 32 41.64 -3.54 41.32
N THR A 33 40.57 -4.30 41.62
CA THR A 33 39.90 -4.54 42.93
C THR A 33 39.54 -3.35 43.85
N SER A 34 38.25 -3.12 44.11
CA SER A 34 37.59 -3.30 45.42
C SER A 34 36.23 -2.58 45.55
N THR A 35 35.27 -3.27 46.17
CA THR A 35 34.10 -2.76 46.94
C THR A 35 32.89 -2.14 46.21
N PRO A 36 31.66 -2.66 46.38
CA PRO A 36 30.43 -1.97 45.96
C PRO A 36 29.91 -1.03 47.07
N PRO A 37 29.36 0.15 46.73
CA PRO A 37 28.54 0.92 47.67
C PRO A 37 27.07 0.45 47.66
N PRO A 38 26.31 0.72 48.74
CA PRO A 38 25.07 0.03 49.05
C PRO A 38 23.84 0.59 48.29
N LEU A 39 22.85 -0.28 48.11
CA LEU A 39 21.47 0.08 47.82
C LEU A 39 20.89 0.96 48.94
N PRO A 40 20.14 2.02 48.64
CA PRO A 40 19.13 2.54 49.55
C PRO A 40 17.82 1.78 49.33
N LEU A 41 17.36 1.14 50.40
CA LEU A 41 16.00 0.64 50.58
C LEU A 41 14.98 1.80 50.53
N SER A 42 13.85 1.48 49.93
CA SER A 42 12.49 2.01 50.12
C SER A 42 12.31 3.40 50.74
N ASN A 43 11.67 4.28 49.96
CA ASN A 43 10.53 5.03 50.47
C ASN A 43 9.37 4.90 49.46
N SER A 44 8.30 4.25 49.91
CA SER A 44 6.99 4.29 49.26
C SER A 44 6.43 5.70 49.41
N GLU A 45 6.13 6.38 48.31
CA GLU A 45 5.26 7.54 48.35
C GLU A 45 4.24 7.48 47.21
N VAL A 46 2.97 7.41 47.62
CA VAL A 46 1.77 7.31 46.79
C VAL A 46 1.48 8.69 46.17
N PRO A 47 1.14 8.80 44.88
CA PRO A 47 0.79 10.08 44.28
C PRO A 47 -0.62 10.55 44.69
N PRO A 48 -0.84 11.84 45.00
CA PRO A 48 -2.18 12.37 45.26
C PRO A 48 -3.00 12.56 43.97
N PRO A 49 -4.35 12.51 44.07
CA PRO A 49 -5.27 12.57 42.93
C PRO A 49 -5.42 13.98 42.31
N PRO A 50 -5.95 14.08 41.07
CA PRO A 50 -6.09 15.36 40.37
C PRO A 50 -7.16 16.27 40.99
N LEU A 51 -6.82 17.56 41.11
CA LEU A 51 -7.69 18.61 41.61
C LEU A 51 -8.79 18.96 40.58
N LEU A 52 -10.03 18.88 41.05
CA LEU A 52 -11.26 19.29 40.38
C LEU A 52 -11.33 20.83 40.26
N GLY A 53 -11.57 21.34 39.05
CA GLY A 53 -11.90 22.74 38.81
C GLY A 53 -13.38 23.07 39.12
N PRO A 54 -13.69 24.23 39.74
CA PRO A 54 -15.07 24.70 39.94
C PRO A 54 -15.75 25.26 38.65
N PRO A 55 -17.08 25.48 38.65
CA PRO A 55 -17.95 25.16 37.52
C PRO A 55 -18.30 26.31 36.56
N LEU A 56 -18.70 25.91 35.35
CA LEU A 56 -19.42 26.69 34.34
C LEU A 56 -20.82 27.13 34.85
N PRO A 57 -21.27 28.36 34.58
CA PRO A 57 -22.66 28.76 34.81
C PRO A 57 -23.60 28.16 33.75
N GLN A 58 -24.59 27.39 34.20
CA GLN A 58 -25.80 27.08 33.43
C GLN A 58 -26.71 28.31 33.36
N LYS A 59 -27.24 28.64 32.17
CA LYS A 59 -28.51 29.35 32.06
C LYS A 59 -29.35 28.84 30.88
N GLN A 60 -30.38 28.09 31.27
CA GLN A 60 -31.74 27.96 30.74
C GLN A 60 -31.98 27.55 29.28
N GLN A 61 -32.66 26.40 29.17
CA GLN A 61 -33.55 26.01 28.08
C GLN A 61 -34.69 27.01 27.89
N SER A 62 -34.96 27.37 26.64
CA SER A 62 -36.30 27.70 26.14
C SER A 62 -36.35 27.45 24.62
N HIS A 63 -37.07 26.41 24.22
CA HIS A 63 -37.69 26.30 22.89
C HIS A 63 -39.13 26.84 23.00
N PRO A 64 -39.91 26.95 21.91
CA PRO A 64 -39.59 27.26 20.51
C PRO A 64 -40.45 28.43 20.01
N GLU A 65 -40.12 29.13 18.92
CA GLU A 65 -41.15 29.70 18.01
C GLU A 65 -40.59 29.88 16.60
N SER A 66 -41.41 29.48 15.63
CA SER A 66 -41.20 29.55 14.20
C SER A 66 -41.54 30.93 13.66
N SER A 67 -40.73 31.50 12.76
CA SER A 67 -41.25 32.42 11.72
C SER A 67 -40.34 32.46 10.50
N SER A 68 -40.97 32.35 9.35
CA SER A 68 -40.41 32.32 8.01
C SER A 68 -40.01 33.71 7.48
N SER A 69 -39.18 33.66 6.42
CA SER A 69 -39.24 34.49 5.19
C SER A 69 -38.13 35.53 4.94
N SER A 70 -37.32 35.16 3.93
CA SER A 70 -36.99 35.92 2.70
C SER A 70 -36.29 37.28 2.79
N SER A 71 -35.08 37.38 2.20
CA SER A 71 -34.90 37.80 0.79
C SER A 71 -33.42 38.02 0.41
N SER A 72 -33.02 37.32 -0.66
CA SER A 72 -32.33 37.78 -1.89
C SER A 72 -30.97 38.52 -1.90
N ASN A 73 -30.07 37.87 -2.68
CA ASN A 73 -29.07 38.38 -3.64
C ASN A 73 -27.81 39.13 -3.17
N THR A 74 -26.63 38.55 -3.44
CA THR A 74 -25.84 38.89 -4.65
C THR A 74 -24.67 37.90 -4.88
N SER A 75 -24.46 37.63 -6.18
CA SER A 75 -23.48 36.78 -6.88
C SER A 75 -22.00 37.03 -6.48
N GLN A 76 -20.99 36.18 -6.77
CA GLN A 76 -20.57 35.62 -8.06
C GLN A 76 -19.66 34.37 -7.95
N SER A 77 -19.49 33.72 -9.11
CA SER A 77 -19.17 32.33 -9.41
C SER A 77 -17.79 32.14 -10.06
N PHE A 78 -17.30 30.88 -10.14
CA PHE A 78 -16.48 30.29 -11.22
C PHE A 78 -16.47 28.76 -10.98
N THR A 79 -16.70 27.81 -11.88
CA THR A 79 -16.62 27.73 -13.35
C THR A 79 -17.53 26.57 -13.82
N GLN A 80 -18.32 26.76 -14.88
CA GLN A 80 -18.99 25.67 -15.59
C GLN A 80 -18.79 25.83 -17.11
N TRP A 81 -18.47 24.70 -17.74
CA TRP A 81 -18.07 24.55 -19.13
C TRP A 81 -19.20 24.86 -20.11
N ARG A 82 -18.91 25.62 -21.17
CA ARG A 82 -19.84 26.00 -22.23
C ARG A 82 -19.41 25.36 -23.55
N PHE A 83 -20.35 24.74 -24.26
CA PHE A 83 -20.21 24.42 -25.69
C PHE A 83 -20.99 25.45 -26.52
N PRO A 84 -20.51 25.84 -27.73
CA PRO A 84 -21.20 26.78 -28.59
C PRO A 84 -22.12 26.08 -29.61
N LEU A 85 -23.30 26.65 -29.84
CA LEU A 85 -24.09 26.50 -31.06
C LEU A 85 -24.11 27.85 -31.81
N PRO A 86 -24.12 27.86 -33.16
CA PRO A 86 -24.47 29.04 -33.94
C PRO A 86 -25.96 29.08 -34.34
N ILE A 87 -26.39 30.29 -34.70
CA ILE A 87 -27.73 30.89 -34.71
C ILE A 87 -28.54 30.58 -36.00
N SER A 88 -29.86 30.35 -35.80
CA SER A 88 -31.15 30.59 -36.55
C SER A 88 -31.18 31.09 -38.03
N PRO A 89 -32.33 31.14 -38.80
CA PRO A 89 -33.73 31.33 -38.33
C PRO A 89 -34.94 30.76 -39.17
N VAL A 90 -36.17 31.04 -38.68
CA VAL A 90 -37.48 31.28 -39.38
C VAL A 90 -38.63 30.23 -39.27
N SER A 91 -39.59 30.59 -38.40
CA SER A 91 -41.07 30.68 -38.56
C SER A 91 -42.08 29.51 -38.59
N HIS A 92 -43.11 29.75 -37.74
CA HIS A 92 -44.57 29.54 -37.82
C HIS A 92 -45.19 28.13 -37.75
N HIS A 93 -46.07 27.98 -36.73
CA HIS A 93 -47.52 27.70 -36.86
C HIS A 93 -48.05 26.54 -35.97
N LEU A 94 -49.09 26.88 -35.19
CA LEU A 94 -50.14 26.15 -34.44
C LEU A 94 -50.19 24.60 -34.52
N GLN A 95 -50.74 23.79 -33.60
CA GLN A 95 -51.75 23.98 -32.54
C GLN A 95 -51.84 22.69 -31.69
N SER A 96 -52.47 22.80 -30.52
CA SER A 96 -53.29 21.79 -29.82
C SER A 96 -52.64 20.56 -29.15
N GLN A 97 -52.50 20.70 -27.82
CA GLN A 97 -52.80 19.75 -26.75
C GLN A 97 -54.23 19.13 -26.83
N PRO A 98 -54.69 18.24 -25.91
CA PRO A 98 -54.01 17.42 -24.87
C PRO A 98 -54.58 15.98 -24.66
N LYS A 99 -54.00 15.25 -23.68
CA LYS A 99 -54.65 14.35 -22.68
C LYS A 99 -55.30 13.04 -23.20
N LEU A 100 -55.23 11.87 -22.55
CA LEU A 100 -55.13 11.44 -21.14
C LEU A 100 -54.56 9.99 -21.07
N GLU A 101 -53.82 9.74 -20.00
CA GLU A 101 -53.58 8.46 -19.27
C GLU A 101 -54.89 7.69 -18.90
N PRO A 102 -54.90 6.52 -18.20
CA PRO A 102 -53.82 5.58 -17.84
C PRO A 102 -54.20 4.07 -17.98
N ASP A 103 -53.22 3.20 -17.66
CA ASP A 103 -53.29 1.89 -16.99
C ASP A 103 -54.14 0.73 -17.55
N THR A 104 -53.47 -0.40 -17.83
CA THR A 104 -53.68 -1.69 -17.14
C THR A 104 -52.69 -2.74 -17.69
N VAL A 105 -51.87 -3.33 -16.80
CA VAL A 105 -51.11 -4.58 -17.00
C VAL A 105 -51.90 -5.66 -16.25
N PRO A 106 -52.12 -6.89 -16.76
CA PRO A 106 -51.14 -7.95 -16.49
C PRO A 106 -51.01 -9.12 -17.49
N SER A 107 -49.78 -9.60 -17.60
CA SER A 107 -49.32 -11.00 -17.71
C SER A 107 -50.07 -12.00 -18.61
N LYS A 108 -49.34 -12.56 -19.59
CA LYS A 108 -49.38 -14.01 -19.88
C LYS A 108 -48.15 -14.51 -20.65
N CYS A 109 -47.93 -15.80 -20.43
CA CYS A 109 -46.76 -16.63 -20.62
C CYS A 109 -46.50 -17.05 -22.09
N SER A 110 -45.22 -17.29 -22.38
CA SER A 110 -44.65 -18.24 -23.36
C SER A 110 -45.16 -18.26 -24.81
N THR A 111 -44.28 -17.84 -25.74
CA THR A 111 -43.95 -18.66 -26.91
C THR A 111 -42.54 -18.34 -27.42
N ALA A 112 -41.75 -19.40 -27.63
CA ALA A 112 -40.50 -19.34 -28.36
C ALA A 112 -40.73 -18.86 -29.80
N ASN A 113 -39.89 -17.95 -30.29
CA ASN A 113 -39.62 -17.84 -31.71
C ASN A 113 -38.18 -17.40 -31.96
N LYS A 114 -37.45 -18.25 -32.69
CA LYS A 114 -36.20 -17.94 -33.37
C LYS A 114 -36.45 -16.76 -34.30
N ILE A 115 -35.68 -15.68 -34.15
CA ILE A 115 -35.50 -14.69 -35.21
C ILE A 115 -34.00 -14.39 -35.31
N ASN A 116 -33.55 -14.38 -36.56
CA ASN A 116 -32.17 -14.37 -37.02
C ASN A 116 -31.35 -13.19 -36.49
N GLY A 117 -30.05 -13.45 -36.35
CA GLY A 117 -29.04 -12.46 -36.04
C GLY A 117 -28.95 -11.36 -37.10
N ALA A 118 -28.95 -10.13 -36.62
CA ALA A 118 -28.28 -9.02 -37.25
C ALA A 118 -27.41 -8.39 -36.16
N ALA A 119 -26.12 -8.77 -36.14
CA ALA A 119 -25.12 -8.13 -35.31
C ALA A 119 -24.95 -6.69 -35.79
N GLN A 120 -25.51 -5.74 -35.04
CA GLN A 120 -25.15 -4.34 -35.18
C GLN A 120 -23.74 -4.17 -34.63
N ASN A 121 -22.77 -4.20 -35.54
CA ASN A 121 -21.38 -3.88 -35.28
C ASN A 121 -21.28 -2.36 -35.13
N SER A 122 -21.52 -1.87 -33.91
CA SER A 122 -21.19 -0.50 -33.52
C SER A 122 -19.66 -0.39 -33.47
N ALA A 123 -19.05 -0.11 -34.62
CA ALA A 123 -17.62 0.16 -34.70
C ALA A 123 -17.33 1.45 -33.92
N GLN A 124 -16.95 1.29 -32.66
CA GLN A 124 -16.42 2.35 -31.82
C GLN A 124 -15.13 2.89 -32.49
N PRO A 125 -14.98 4.20 -32.69
CA PRO A 125 -13.77 4.75 -33.31
C PRO A 125 -12.53 4.33 -32.49
N PRO A 126 -11.39 4.04 -33.14
CA PRO A 126 -10.19 3.63 -32.44
C PRO A 126 -9.82 4.70 -31.42
N SER A 127 -9.62 4.27 -30.17
CA SER A 127 -9.12 5.15 -29.11
C SER A 127 -7.84 5.85 -29.58
N PRO A 128 -7.67 7.16 -29.32
CA PRO A 128 -6.46 7.86 -29.72
C PRO A 128 -5.23 7.13 -29.16
N PRO A 129 -4.10 7.10 -29.92
CA PRO A 129 -2.89 6.46 -29.45
C PRO A 129 -2.47 7.06 -28.11
N PRO A 130 -1.98 6.24 -27.15
CA PRO A 130 -1.50 6.75 -25.88
C PRO A 130 -0.40 7.79 -26.13
N PRO A 131 -0.31 8.84 -25.28
CA PRO A 131 0.73 9.85 -25.42
C PRO A 131 2.11 9.19 -25.41
N PRO A 132 3.08 9.72 -26.19
CA PRO A 132 4.42 9.15 -26.25
C PRO A 132 5.06 9.13 -24.85
N PRO A 133 5.84 8.08 -24.52
CA PRO A 133 6.55 8.04 -23.25
C PRO A 133 7.49 9.25 -23.14
N LEU A 134 7.68 9.76 -21.92
CA LEU A 134 8.65 10.81 -21.65
C LEU A 134 10.04 10.31 -22.05
N SER A 135 10.79 11.12 -22.80
CA SER A 135 12.21 10.88 -23.05
C SER A 135 12.99 10.95 -21.73
N ASN A 136 14.04 10.15 -21.57
CA ASN A 136 14.88 10.14 -20.37
C ASN A 136 15.35 11.53 -19.92
N ALA A 137 15.80 12.38 -20.84
CA ALA A 137 16.20 13.77 -20.51
C ALA A 137 15.08 14.61 -19.85
N LYS A 138 13.82 14.43 -20.29
CA LYS A 138 12.67 15.12 -19.69
C LYS A 138 12.31 14.55 -18.33
N LEU A 139 12.56 13.25 -18.12
CA LEU A 139 12.33 12.58 -16.84
C LEU A 139 13.37 13.01 -15.81
N GLU A 140 14.65 13.15 -16.21
CA GLU A 140 15.71 13.71 -15.37
C GLU A 140 15.45 15.18 -14.99
N GLU A 141 15.03 16.01 -15.94
CA GLU A 141 14.64 17.39 -15.66
C GLU A 141 13.45 17.47 -14.69
N LEU A 142 12.43 16.62 -14.91
CA LEU A 142 11.28 16.50 -14.00
C LEU A 142 11.71 16.13 -12.58
N PHE A 143 12.61 15.16 -12.45
CA PHE A 143 13.15 14.72 -11.15
C PHE A 143 13.92 15.85 -10.47
N HIS A 144 14.76 16.57 -11.21
CA HIS A 144 15.51 17.70 -10.69
C HIS A 144 14.58 18.81 -10.16
N VAL A 145 13.56 19.20 -10.95
CA VAL A 145 12.59 20.23 -10.52
C VAL A 145 11.83 19.79 -9.26
N ALA A 146 11.43 18.52 -9.19
CA ALA A 146 10.74 18.01 -8.00
C ALA A 146 11.65 17.96 -6.77
N GLU A 147 12.93 17.60 -6.93
CA GLU A 147 13.92 17.59 -5.86
C GLU A 147 14.18 18.99 -5.29
N VAL A 148 14.25 20.01 -6.15
CA VAL A 148 14.35 21.41 -5.72
C VAL A 148 13.15 21.79 -4.87
N HIS A 149 11.93 21.42 -5.28
CA HIS A 149 10.72 21.68 -4.50
C HIS A 149 10.67 20.91 -3.17
N PHE A 150 11.22 19.70 -3.09
CA PHE A 150 11.34 18.99 -1.81
C PHE A 150 12.36 19.65 -0.89
N SER A 151 13.42 20.23 -1.44
CA SER A 151 14.49 20.90 -0.70
C SER A 151 14.06 22.20 -0.02
N THR A 152 12.97 22.85 -0.47
CA THR A 152 12.45 24.06 0.18
C THR A 152 11.76 23.78 1.53
N GLY A 153 11.38 22.52 1.79
CA GLY A 153 10.71 22.09 3.03
C GLY A 153 9.26 22.59 3.20
N SER A 154 8.77 23.46 2.32
CA SER A 154 7.40 23.98 2.38
C SER A 154 6.39 22.91 1.97
N ASN A 155 5.34 22.69 2.78
CA ASN A 155 4.25 21.79 2.42
C ASN A 155 3.59 22.16 1.09
N SER A 156 3.54 23.45 0.73
CA SER A 156 2.99 23.87 -0.57
C SER A 156 3.85 23.37 -1.72
N ASP A 157 5.18 23.46 -1.61
CA ASP A 157 6.10 23.05 -2.66
C ASP A 157 6.20 21.53 -2.76
N ARG A 158 6.18 20.83 -1.63
CA ARG A 158 6.07 19.36 -1.57
C ARG A 158 4.81 18.87 -2.29
N VAL A 159 3.66 19.52 -2.04
CA VAL A 159 2.40 19.20 -2.73
C VAL A 159 2.53 19.46 -4.24
N LYS A 160 3.09 20.60 -4.66
CA LYS A 160 3.33 20.90 -6.08
C LYS A 160 4.23 19.84 -6.72
N ALA A 161 5.33 19.47 -6.08
CA ALA A 161 6.26 18.44 -6.55
C ALA A 161 5.53 17.12 -6.81
N ILE A 162 4.77 16.63 -5.82
CA ILE A 162 4.00 15.39 -5.93
C ILE A 162 2.98 15.44 -7.07
N TYR A 163 2.27 16.55 -7.24
CA TYR A 163 1.32 16.71 -8.33
C TYR A 163 1.97 16.82 -9.72
N THR A 164 3.15 17.45 -9.80
CA THR A 164 3.92 17.52 -11.05
C THR A 164 4.42 16.13 -11.44
N LEU A 165 4.90 15.34 -10.47
CA LEU A 165 5.31 13.96 -10.67
C LEU A 165 4.13 13.07 -11.08
N GLU A 166 3.00 13.16 -10.37
CA GLU A 166 1.80 12.36 -10.67
C GLU A 166 1.29 12.58 -12.10
N ARG A 167 1.29 13.83 -12.57
CA ARG A 167 0.83 14.18 -13.93
C ARG A 167 1.77 13.70 -15.02
N SER A 168 3.06 13.58 -14.72
CA SER A 168 4.10 13.31 -15.72
C SER A 168 4.48 11.82 -15.75
N LEU A 169 4.43 11.13 -14.61
CA LEU A 169 4.70 9.70 -14.51
C LEU A 169 3.49 8.92 -15.01
N VAL A 170 3.55 8.49 -16.28
CA VAL A 170 2.61 7.50 -16.81
C VAL A 170 3.08 6.12 -16.36
N PRO A 171 2.25 5.32 -15.67
CA PRO A 171 2.58 3.91 -15.43
C PRO A 171 2.74 3.20 -16.77
N ASN A 172 3.99 2.92 -17.17
CA ASN A 172 4.29 2.24 -18.42
C ASN A 172 4.71 0.78 -18.16
N PRO A 173 3.77 -0.18 -18.18
CA PRO A 173 4.07 -1.58 -17.95
C PRO A 173 4.93 -2.22 -19.06
N ARG A 174 5.12 -1.56 -20.21
CA ARG A 174 5.90 -2.08 -21.34
C ARG A 174 7.39 -1.73 -21.27
N ALA A 175 7.74 -0.63 -20.60
CA ALA A 175 9.14 -0.23 -20.44
C ALA A 175 9.95 -1.16 -19.52
N ALA A 176 9.29 -1.99 -18.70
CA ALA A 176 9.94 -2.98 -17.85
C ALA A 176 10.43 -4.24 -18.60
N ALA A 177 10.01 -4.45 -19.86
CA ALA A 177 10.31 -5.66 -20.64
C ALA A 177 11.46 -5.46 -21.64
N GLU A 178 11.82 -4.22 -21.95
CA GLU A 178 12.92 -3.89 -22.85
C GLU A 178 14.02 -3.27 -21.99
N GLY A 179 15.26 -3.75 -22.12
CA GLY A 179 16.44 -3.26 -21.40
C GLY A 179 16.85 -1.83 -21.78
N SER A 180 15.87 -0.96 -21.98
CA SER A 180 16.01 0.48 -22.15
C SER A 180 16.59 1.07 -20.87
N ASP A 181 17.58 1.95 -21.03
CA ASP A 181 18.13 2.80 -19.99
C ASP A 181 16.99 3.48 -19.21
N THR A 182 16.60 2.88 -18.09
CA THR A 182 15.53 3.39 -17.25
C THR A 182 16.18 4.35 -16.27
N VAL A 183 15.79 5.62 -16.32
CA VAL A 183 16.32 6.65 -15.42
C VAL A 183 16.06 6.21 -13.97
N THR A 184 17.14 6.05 -13.22
CA THR A 184 17.06 5.73 -11.79
C THR A 184 16.58 6.96 -11.04
N CYS A 185 15.58 6.79 -10.18
CA CYS A 185 15.06 7.85 -9.33
C CYS A 185 16.17 8.33 -8.37
N PRO A 186 16.46 9.64 -8.30
CA PRO A 186 17.38 10.18 -7.31
C PRO A 186 16.96 9.87 -5.87
N ALA A 187 17.91 9.56 -4.99
CA ALA A 187 17.62 9.20 -3.61
C ALA A 187 16.93 10.32 -2.82
N ALA A 188 17.31 11.58 -3.05
CA ALA A 188 16.69 12.75 -2.43
C ALA A 188 15.22 12.90 -2.86
N LEU A 189 14.93 12.70 -4.15
CA LEU A 189 13.58 12.71 -4.69
C LEU A 189 12.73 11.61 -4.03
N MET A 190 13.24 10.38 -3.98
CA MET A 190 12.55 9.25 -3.35
C MET A 190 12.27 9.52 -1.87
N THR A 191 13.25 10.07 -1.14
CA THR A 191 13.10 10.47 0.27
C THR A 191 11.98 11.48 0.45
N GLY A 192 11.90 12.50 -0.41
CA GLY A 192 10.82 13.49 -0.39
C GLY A 192 9.43 12.87 -0.61
N ILE A 193 9.32 11.90 -1.53
CA ILE A 193 8.07 11.18 -1.80
C ILE A 193 7.65 10.32 -0.61
N VAL A 194 8.60 9.57 -0.02
CA VAL A 194 8.35 8.73 1.16
C VAL A 194 7.93 9.58 2.35
N ALA A 195 8.60 10.72 2.59
CA ALA A 195 8.24 11.67 3.63
C ALA A 195 6.81 12.21 3.44
N CYS A 196 6.41 12.54 2.19
CA CYS A 196 5.04 12.95 1.90
C CYS A 196 4.01 11.86 2.23
N LEU A 197 4.32 10.59 1.97
CA LEU A 197 3.40 9.49 2.33
C LEU A 197 3.30 9.33 3.86
N LYS A 198 4.44 9.35 4.56
CA LYS A 198 4.51 9.23 6.03
C LYS A 198 3.79 10.37 6.74
N GLU A 199 4.00 11.60 6.29
CA GLU A 199 3.42 12.81 6.88
C GLU A 199 2.04 13.17 6.32
N ARG A 200 1.48 12.33 5.45
CA ARG A 200 0.14 12.53 4.83
C ARG A 200 0.04 13.81 3.99
N VAL A 201 1.13 14.22 3.36
CA VAL A 201 1.15 15.34 2.41
C VAL A 201 0.75 14.81 1.03
N ALA A 202 -0.46 15.15 0.60
CA ALA A 202 -1.06 14.66 -0.64
C ALA A 202 -0.93 13.11 -0.81
N PRO A 203 -1.50 12.31 0.12
CA PRO A 203 -1.25 10.88 0.21
C PRO A 203 -1.76 10.11 -1.02
N LYS A 204 -2.85 10.58 -1.63
CA LYS A 204 -3.40 10.02 -2.88
C LYS A 204 -2.38 10.09 -4.03
N PRO A 205 -1.93 11.28 -4.46
CA PRO A 205 -0.92 11.36 -5.51
C PRO A 205 0.44 10.80 -5.09
N ALA A 206 0.87 10.95 -3.83
CA ALA A 206 2.11 10.37 -3.34
C ALA A 206 2.13 8.83 -3.47
N SER A 207 1.03 8.14 -3.10
CA SER A 207 0.93 6.68 -3.27
C SER A 207 0.96 6.23 -4.74
N LYS A 208 0.45 7.05 -5.67
CA LYS A 208 0.53 6.76 -7.10
C LYS A 208 1.94 6.95 -7.64
N VAL A 209 2.61 8.03 -7.26
CA VAL A 209 3.98 8.33 -7.65
C VAL A 209 4.92 7.24 -7.16
N LEU A 210 4.84 6.86 -5.87
CA LEU A 210 5.62 5.77 -5.31
C LEU A 210 5.42 4.47 -6.09
N LEU A 211 4.16 4.06 -6.31
CA LEU A 211 3.84 2.86 -7.08
C LEU A 211 4.42 2.92 -8.49
N ALA A 212 4.23 4.04 -9.20
CA ALA A 212 4.71 4.23 -10.56
C ALA A 212 6.24 4.09 -10.66
N LEU A 213 6.98 4.66 -9.70
CA LEU A 213 8.44 4.54 -9.66
C LEU A 213 8.89 3.11 -9.35
N CYS A 214 8.23 2.42 -8.42
CA CYS A 214 8.58 1.04 -8.02
C CYS A 214 8.25 -0.04 -9.07
N LEU A 215 7.47 0.30 -10.11
CA LEU A 215 7.27 -0.59 -11.26
C LEU A 215 8.62 -0.89 -11.95
N ALA A 216 9.51 0.10 -12.01
CA ALA A 216 10.88 -0.09 -12.45
C ALA A 216 11.72 -0.71 -11.33
N GLU A 217 12.32 -1.88 -11.61
CA GLU A 217 13.09 -2.63 -10.61
C GLU A 217 14.26 -1.85 -10.02
N VAL A 218 14.94 -1.06 -10.84
CA VAL A 218 16.07 -0.21 -10.45
C VAL A 218 15.74 0.80 -9.35
N ASN A 219 14.46 1.16 -9.18
CA ASN A 219 14.02 2.12 -8.16
C ASN A 219 13.63 1.45 -6.84
N ARG A 220 13.47 0.13 -6.79
CA ARG A 220 12.96 -0.58 -5.60
C ARG A 220 13.96 -0.50 -4.45
N SER A 221 15.25 -0.73 -4.70
CA SER A 221 16.30 -0.58 -3.68
C SER A 221 16.45 0.87 -3.20
N VAL A 222 16.31 1.85 -4.10
CA VAL A 222 16.29 3.28 -3.74
C VAL A 222 15.12 3.60 -2.81
N ALA A 223 13.93 3.07 -3.09
CA ALA A 223 12.76 3.23 -2.23
C ALA A 223 12.92 2.58 -0.86
N VAL A 224 13.47 1.36 -0.80
CA VAL A 224 13.80 0.69 0.48
C VAL A 224 14.78 1.55 1.29
N ASN A 225 15.88 2.01 0.68
CA ASN A 225 16.88 2.86 1.35
C ASN A 225 16.31 4.20 1.82
N ALA A 226 15.27 4.72 1.17
CA ALA A 226 14.55 5.92 1.58
C ALA A 226 13.53 5.67 2.71
N GLY A 227 13.41 4.44 3.23
CA GLY A 227 12.49 4.07 4.31
C GLY A 227 11.05 3.81 3.86
N ALA A 228 10.83 3.46 2.59
CA ALA A 228 9.49 3.29 2.05
C ALA A 228 8.71 2.12 2.70
N VAL A 229 9.38 1.05 3.12
CA VAL A 229 8.73 -0.11 3.75
C VAL A 229 8.05 0.31 5.05
N GLY A 230 8.81 0.89 5.99
CA GLY A 230 8.24 1.41 7.25
C GLY A 230 7.16 2.48 7.02
N ALA A 231 7.42 3.46 6.15
CA ALA A 231 6.46 4.52 5.85
C ALA A 231 5.13 3.97 5.30
N VAL A 232 5.16 2.96 4.43
CA VAL A 232 3.94 2.33 3.92
C VAL A 232 3.22 1.60 5.04
N VAL A 233 3.90 0.75 5.81
CA VAL A 233 3.28 -0.05 6.88
C VAL A 233 2.61 0.86 7.92
N GLU A 234 3.31 1.89 8.39
CA GLU A 234 2.79 2.87 9.35
C GLU A 234 1.58 3.64 8.76
N ALA A 235 1.61 3.99 7.48
CA ALA A 235 0.53 4.72 6.84
C ALA A 235 -0.77 3.90 6.66
N LEU A 236 -0.77 2.57 6.81
CA LEU A 236 -1.96 1.76 6.53
C LEU A 236 -3.11 1.97 7.53
N ALA A 237 -2.83 2.35 8.77
CA ALA A 237 -3.83 2.50 9.83
C ALA A 237 -4.96 3.47 9.41
N ASP A 238 -4.58 4.68 8.97
CA ASP A 238 -5.54 5.76 8.66
C ASP A 238 -5.69 6.04 7.15
N SER A 239 -5.21 5.14 6.29
CA SER A 239 -5.32 5.34 4.84
C SER A 239 -6.72 5.02 4.32
N GLU A 240 -7.23 5.89 3.43
CA GLU A 240 -8.34 5.57 2.55
C GLU A 240 -8.04 4.29 1.73
N ASN A 241 -9.06 3.48 1.46
CA ASN A 241 -8.88 2.17 0.82
C ASN A 241 -8.08 2.22 -0.49
N ALA A 242 -8.35 3.21 -1.35
CA ALA A 242 -7.62 3.34 -2.61
C ALA A 242 -6.13 3.71 -2.41
N VAL A 243 -5.80 4.47 -1.37
CA VAL A 243 -4.41 4.82 -1.03
C VAL A 243 -3.71 3.60 -0.44
N ALA A 244 -4.37 2.91 0.50
CA ALA A 244 -3.86 1.69 1.12
C ALA A 244 -3.57 0.59 0.08
N GLU A 245 -4.49 0.35 -0.87
CA GLU A 245 -4.28 -0.64 -1.92
C GLU A 245 -3.04 -0.34 -2.79
N ARG A 246 -2.81 0.93 -3.15
CA ARG A 246 -1.63 1.33 -3.94
C ARG A 246 -0.33 1.26 -3.13
N ALA A 247 -0.39 1.67 -1.87
CA ALA A 247 0.75 1.57 -0.96
C ALA A 247 1.15 0.10 -0.76
N LEU A 248 0.18 -0.80 -0.57
CA LEU A 248 0.40 -2.24 -0.47
C LEU A 248 0.94 -2.85 -1.78
N ALA A 249 0.47 -2.39 -2.94
CA ALA A 249 1.05 -2.80 -4.22
C ALA A 249 2.53 -2.40 -4.33
N SER A 250 2.88 -1.21 -3.83
CA SER A 250 4.27 -0.75 -3.76
C SER A 250 5.07 -1.64 -2.80
N LEU A 251 4.55 -1.91 -1.60
CA LEU A 251 5.19 -2.79 -0.62
C LEU A 251 5.43 -4.21 -1.15
N GLU A 252 4.47 -4.80 -1.89
CA GLU A 252 4.67 -6.10 -2.58
C GLU A 252 5.88 -6.05 -3.52
N LEU A 253 6.05 -4.96 -4.29
CA LEU A 253 7.19 -4.78 -5.18
C LEU A 253 8.49 -4.59 -4.38
N LEU A 254 8.49 -3.80 -3.31
CA LEU A 254 9.67 -3.61 -2.46
C LEU A 254 10.15 -4.93 -1.84
N CYS A 255 9.23 -5.84 -1.51
CA CYS A 255 9.55 -7.17 -1.00
C CYS A 255 10.22 -8.11 -2.04
N THR A 256 10.33 -7.71 -3.32
CA THR A 256 11.08 -8.47 -4.34
C THR A 256 12.59 -8.25 -4.24
N VAL A 257 13.02 -7.23 -3.50
CA VAL A 257 14.40 -6.91 -3.19
C VAL A 257 14.71 -7.44 -1.78
N GLU A 258 15.88 -8.06 -1.58
CA GLU A 258 16.20 -8.76 -0.32
C GLU A 258 16.17 -7.81 0.88
N GLU A 259 16.71 -6.60 0.73
CA GLU A 259 16.71 -5.57 1.76
C GLU A 259 15.28 -5.20 2.19
N GLY A 260 14.36 -5.08 1.23
CA GLY A 260 12.95 -4.81 1.51
C GLY A 260 12.24 -5.99 2.20
N ALA A 261 12.59 -7.22 1.81
CA ALA A 261 12.09 -8.43 2.46
C ALA A 261 12.59 -8.58 3.90
N VAL A 262 13.85 -8.20 4.18
CA VAL A 262 14.41 -8.18 5.54
C VAL A 262 13.74 -7.10 6.38
N GLU A 263 13.58 -5.90 5.84
CA GLU A 263 12.97 -4.78 6.56
C GLU A 263 11.52 -5.11 6.94
N VAL A 264 10.70 -5.64 6.02
CA VAL A 264 9.30 -5.98 6.33
C VAL A 264 9.19 -7.12 7.36
N ARG A 265 10.14 -8.07 7.38
CA ARG A 265 10.19 -9.16 8.35
C ARG A 265 10.47 -8.67 9.78
N THR A 266 11.31 -7.64 9.90
CA THR A 266 11.73 -7.09 11.19
C THR A 266 10.83 -5.95 11.68
N HIS A 267 9.96 -5.41 10.81
CA HIS A 267 9.08 -4.31 11.15
C HIS A 267 7.92 -4.75 12.07
N ALA A 268 7.94 -4.28 13.33
CA ALA A 268 7.00 -4.68 14.39
C ALA A 268 5.51 -4.58 14.03
N LEU A 269 5.12 -3.59 13.21
CA LEU A 269 3.73 -3.39 12.80
C LEU A 269 3.32 -4.17 11.54
N ALA A 270 4.23 -4.85 10.84
CA ALA A 270 3.92 -5.44 9.54
C ALA A 270 2.84 -6.51 9.63
N VAL A 271 3.02 -7.52 10.50
CA VAL A 271 2.03 -8.59 10.70
C VAL A 271 0.67 -8.08 11.15
N PRO A 272 0.53 -7.30 12.25
CA PRO A 272 -0.78 -6.81 12.69
C PRO A 272 -1.46 -5.93 11.62
N MET A 273 -0.69 -5.12 10.87
CA MET A 273 -1.28 -4.32 9.79
C MET A 273 -1.78 -5.18 8.62
N MET A 274 -1.03 -6.21 8.21
CA MET A 274 -1.50 -7.10 7.14
C MET A 274 -2.76 -7.86 7.56
N VAL A 275 -2.84 -8.32 8.81
CA VAL A 275 -4.04 -8.97 9.38
C VAL A 275 -5.23 -8.00 9.38
N GLN A 276 -5.03 -6.75 9.82
CA GLN A 276 -6.07 -5.72 9.82
C GLN A 276 -6.56 -5.41 8.39
N VAL A 277 -5.64 -5.28 7.43
CA VAL A 277 -5.99 -5.07 6.01
C VAL A 277 -6.82 -6.23 5.47
N MET A 278 -6.43 -7.48 5.78
CA MET A 278 -7.20 -8.65 5.37
C MET A 278 -8.61 -8.69 5.97
N GLY A 279 -8.80 -8.15 7.17
CA GLY A 279 -10.11 -8.03 7.81
C GLY A 279 -10.97 -6.89 7.25
N LYS A 280 -10.37 -5.74 6.91
CA LYS A 280 -11.12 -4.51 6.51
C LYS A 280 -11.31 -4.31 5.02
N MET A 281 -10.43 -4.86 4.17
CA MET A 281 -10.37 -4.56 2.74
C MET A 281 -10.84 -5.75 1.89
N GLU A 282 -10.96 -5.55 0.58
CA GLU A 282 -11.43 -6.55 -0.38
C GLU A 282 -10.51 -6.63 -1.60
N GLY A 283 -10.68 -7.70 -2.39
CA GLY A 283 -10.05 -7.84 -3.71
C GLY A 283 -8.52 -7.82 -3.66
N ARG A 284 -7.91 -6.85 -4.36
CA ARG A 284 -6.46 -6.76 -4.54
C ARG A 284 -5.72 -6.37 -3.25
N ALA A 285 -6.32 -5.53 -2.40
CA ALA A 285 -5.67 -5.14 -1.16
C ALA A 285 -5.46 -6.34 -0.23
N LYS A 286 -6.47 -7.23 -0.12
CA LYS A 286 -6.35 -8.53 0.58
C LYS A 286 -5.24 -9.38 -0.02
N GLU A 287 -5.18 -9.48 -1.35
CA GLU A 287 -4.13 -10.24 -2.05
C GLU A 287 -2.73 -9.70 -1.73
N TYR A 288 -2.52 -8.38 -1.76
CA TYR A 288 -1.22 -7.79 -1.43
C TYR A 288 -0.83 -8.07 0.03
N ALA A 289 -1.77 -7.95 0.97
CA ALA A 289 -1.52 -8.28 2.38
C ALA A 289 -1.11 -9.76 2.57
N ILE A 290 -1.82 -10.69 1.91
CA ILE A 290 -1.46 -12.12 1.90
C ILE A 290 -0.06 -12.32 1.30
N SER A 291 0.30 -11.57 0.26
CA SER A 291 1.59 -11.67 -0.40
C SER A 291 2.74 -11.20 0.50
N VAL A 292 2.54 -10.10 1.22
CA VAL A 292 3.52 -9.59 2.20
C VAL A 292 3.66 -10.56 3.36
N LEU A 293 2.57 -11.14 3.89
CA LEU A 293 2.66 -12.19 4.91
C LEU A 293 3.43 -13.42 4.42
N ALA A 294 3.31 -13.78 3.14
CA ALA A 294 4.10 -14.88 2.58
C ALA A 294 5.60 -14.59 2.55
N VAL A 295 6.00 -13.33 2.36
CA VAL A 295 7.40 -12.91 2.48
C VAL A 295 7.85 -12.99 3.93
N ILE A 296 7.04 -12.50 4.87
CA ILE A 296 7.38 -12.51 6.30
C ILE A 296 7.60 -13.93 6.82
N TYR A 297 6.70 -14.86 6.50
CA TYR A 297 6.74 -16.24 7.01
C TYR A 297 7.48 -17.23 6.11
N GLY A 298 7.93 -16.81 4.93
CA GLY A 298 8.72 -17.63 4.00
C GLY A 298 10.22 -17.68 4.30
N GLY A 299 10.73 -16.83 5.20
CA GLY A 299 12.12 -16.85 5.65
C GLY A 299 12.43 -18.01 6.60
N ALA A 300 13.72 -18.36 6.73
CA ALA A 300 14.18 -19.45 7.61
C ALA A 300 14.37 -19.04 9.08
N ASP A 301 14.26 -17.74 9.40
CA ASP A 301 14.48 -17.18 10.74
C ASP A 301 13.19 -16.51 11.23
N HIS A 302 12.33 -17.28 11.89
CA HIS A 302 11.14 -16.78 12.57
C HIS A 302 11.56 -16.29 13.96
N GLY A 303 12.18 -15.12 14.04
CA GLY A 303 12.58 -14.54 15.32
C GLY A 303 11.43 -14.50 16.34
N ASN A 304 11.76 -14.59 17.64
CA ASN A 304 10.83 -14.71 18.78
C ASN A 304 9.77 -13.58 18.96
N GLY A 305 9.60 -12.68 17.99
CA GLY A 305 8.66 -11.55 18.04
C GLY A 305 7.53 -11.58 16.99
N LEU A 306 7.48 -12.58 16.11
CA LEU A 306 6.38 -12.70 15.14
C LEU A 306 5.12 -13.26 15.80
N ALA A 307 3.95 -12.90 15.25
CA ALA A 307 2.69 -13.51 15.68
C ALA A 307 2.72 -15.03 15.44
N PRO A 308 2.09 -15.84 16.32
CA PRO A 308 2.04 -17.29 16.15
C PRO A 308 1.51 -17.69 14.77
N ALA A 309 2.19 -18.65 14.12
CA ALA A 309 1.81 -19.10 12.78
C ALA A 309 0.35 -19.58 12.70
N GLU A 310 -0.18 -20.16 13.78
CA GLU A 310 -1.57 -20.59 13.89
C GLU A 310 -2.57 -19.42 13.85
N GLU A 311 -2.26 -18.30 14.50
CA GLU A 311 -3.11 -17.10 14.51
C GLU A 311 -3.17 -16.49 13.11
N VAL A 312 -2.01 -16.37 12.45
CA VAL A 312 -1.93 -15.88 11.08
C VAL A 312 -2.64 -16.82 10.12
N ALA A 313 -2.51 -18.15 10.29
CA ALA A 313 -3.21 -19.12 9.46
C ALA A 313 -4.74 -18.97 9.57
N ARG A 314 -5.27 -18.76 10.79
CA ARG A 314 -6.71 -18.49 11.00
C ARG A 314 -7.15 -17.20 10.31
N ALA A 315 -6.38 -16.12 10.43
CA ALA A 315 -6.68 -14.85 9.76
C ALA A 315 -6.68 -14.99 8.22
N VAL A 316 -5.70 -15.70 7.66
CA VAL A 316 -5.61 -15.98 6.22
C VAL A 316 -6.81 -16.82 5.77
N MET A 317 -7.14 -17.91 6.48
CA MET A 317 -8.32 -18.72 6.15
C MET A 317 -9.60 -17.88 6.13
N LEU A 318 -9.82 -17.03 7.13
CA LEU A 318 -10.98 -16.14 7.17
C LEU A 318 -11.00 -15.18 5.96
N ALA A 319 -9.85 -14.59 5.63
CA ALA A 319 -9.71 -13.70 4.48
C ALA A 319 -10.03 -14.39 3.14
N LEU A 320 -9.70 -15.68 3.00
CA LEU A 320 -9.95 -16.47 1.79
C LEU A 320 -11.43 -16.84 1.57
N HIS A 321 -12.25 -16.84 2.63
CA HIS A 321 -13.70 -17.07 2.53
C HIS A 321 -14.46 -15.83 2.02
N GLY A 322 -13.89 -14.64 2.14
CA GLY A 322 -14.48 -13.40 1.64
C GLY A 322 -14.04 -13.05 0.22
N ASP A 323 -14.31 -11.79 -0.17
CA ASP A 323 -13.90 -11.27 -1.48
C ASP A 323 -12.38 -11.12 -1.59
N CYS A 324 -11.76 -12.18 -2.09
CA CYS A 324 -10.34 -12.26 -2.43
C CYS A 324 -10.19 -12.52 -3.93
N SER A 325 -9.13 -12.00 -4.55
CA SER A 325 -8.86 -12.29 -5.96
C SER A 325 -8.47 -13.76 -6.17
N ALA A 326 -8.50 -14.23 -7.41
CA ALA A 326 -7.99 -15.57 -7.75
C ALA A 326 -6.48 -15.73 -7.44
N ARG A 327 -5.68 -14.68 -7.64
CA ARG A 327 -4.25 -14.66 -7.29
C ARG A 327 -4.06 -14.69 -5.77
N GLY A 328 -4.85 -13.93 -5.04
CA GLY A 328 -4.87 -13.92 -3.57
C GLY A 328 -5.21 -15.29 -2.98
N ARG A 329 -6.24 -15.97 -3.51
CA ARG A 329 -6.58 -17.35 -3.10
C ARG A 329 -5.43 -18.34 -3.32
N ARG A 330 -4.76 -18.27 -4.47
CA ARG A 330 -3.61 -19.15 -4.77
C ARG A 330 -2.45 -18.89 -3.82
N LYS A 331 -2.09 -17.62 -3.60
CA LYS A 331 -1.01 -17.26 -2.67
C LYS A 331 -1.35 -17.61 -1.22
N GLY A 332 -2.58 -17.36 -0.79
CA GLY A 332 -3.06 -17.70 0.55
C GLY A 332 -3.01 -19.20 0.81
N ALA A 333 -3.40 -20.03 -0.17
CA ALA A 333 -3.28 -21.48 -0.06
C ALA A 333 -1.82 -21.95 0.08
N GLN A 334 -0.86 -21.30 -0.58
CA GLN A 334 0.56 -21.61 -0.41
C GLN A 334 1.11 -21.13 0.94
N LEU A 335 0.68 -19.95 1.39
CA LEU A 335 1.03 -19.43 2.71
C LEU A 335 0.55 -20.36 3.82
N LEU A 336 -0.69 -20.86 3.75
CA LEU A 336 -1.22 -21.81 4.72
C LEU A 336 -0.39 -23.10 4.82
N LYS A 337 0.11 -23.62 3.69
CA LYS A 337 1.03 -24.78 3.70
C LYS A 337 2.35 -24.45 4.39
N THR A 338 2.89 -23.26 4.13
CA THR A 338 4.14 -22.79 4.73
C THR A 338 4.00 -22.61 6.25
N LEU A 339 2.90 -22.02 6.71
CA LEU A 339 2.62 -21.86 8.14
C LEU A 339 2.48 -23.22 8.86
N GLN A 340 1.86 -24.20 8.20
CA GLN A 340 1.73 -25.57 8.72
C GLN A 340 3.07 -26.31 8.79
N SER A 341 3.95 -26.14 7.79
CA SER A 341 5.28 -26.74 7.84
C SER A 341 6.11 -26.15 8.97
N ASN A 342 6.06 -24.83 9.16
CA ASN A 342 6.85 -24.15 10.18
C ASN A 342 6.41 -24.54 11.60
N GLY A 343 5.09 -24.58 11.86
CA GLY A 343 4.56 -25.01 13.16
C GLY A 343 4.85 -26.49 13.51
N ARG A 344 5.15 -27.34 12.52
CA ARG A 344 5.61 -28.72 12.75
C ARG A 344 7.09 -28.80 13.12
N VAL A 345 7.92 -27.88 12.63
CA VAL A 345 9.37 -27.88 12.87
C VAL A 345 9.68 -27.44 14.31
N ASP A 346 8.97 -26.44 14.84
CA ASP A 346 9.16 -25.95 16.22
C ASP A 346 8.86 -27.03 17.28
N LEU A 347 7.95 -27.96 17.01
CA LEU A 347 7.62 -29.05 17.93
C LEU A 347 8.68 -30.16 17.97
N THR A 348 9.59 -30.20 17.00
CA THR A 348 10.62 -31.27 16.89
C THR A 348 11.96 -30.91 17.52
N GLU A 349 12.25 -29.64 17.78
CA GLU A 349 13.51 -29.21 18.40
C GLU A 349 13.45 -29.07 19.93
N GLY A 350 12.26 -29.15 20.55
CA GLY A 350 12.07 -29.04 22.01
C GLY A 350 12.37 -30.29 22.84
N GLY A 351 13.02 -31.30 22.28
CA GLY A 351 13.25 -32.59 22.94
C GLY A 351 14.65 -33.13 22.76
N ARG A 352 15.64 -32.57 23.48
CA ARG A 352 16.91 -33.25 23.79
C ARG A 352 17.50 -32.79 25.10
#